data_AF-A0A1V4Z301-F1
#
_entry.id   AF-A0A1V4Z301-F1
#
_cell.length_a   1.000
_cell.length_b   1.000
_cell.length_c   1.000
_cell.angle_alpha   90.00
_cell.angle_beta   90.00
_cell.angle_gamma   90.00
#
_symmetry.space_group_name_H-M   'P 1'
#
loop_
_entity.id
_entity.type
_entity.pdbx_description
1 polymer ?
#
loop_
_entity_poly.entity_id
_entity_poly.type
_entity_poly.pdbx_seq_one_letter_code
_entity_poly.pdbx_strand_id
1 'polypeptide(L)'
;MRYNVPPETAGYFASLGIAGDLCGPYYEAGVSVEETVAYLNSGFTADRIMPYVRAGVPGNDVMAYLDAGAPYDRAKPYIDANKPAAAAAPYAASTFPADRCMPFVDAGIGITKARPFLLFDIPSDQAVVYIANGVTASVARPYVDAGVPAEQAVEDIKNNIPPGK
;
A
#
# COMPACT_ATOMS: atom_id res chain seq x y z
N MET A 1 5.72 -31.22 13.43
CA MET A 1 5.34 -30.32 14.55
C MET A 1 3.92 -30.65 14.95
N ARG A 2 3.61 -30.75 16.24
CA ARG A 2 2.22 -30.83 16.73
C ARG A 2 1.86 -29.46 17.28
N TYR A 3 1.00 -28.73 16.57
CA TYR A 3 0.49 -27.45 17.04
C TYR A 3 -0.49 -27.68 18.19
N ASN A 4 -0.39 -26.88 19.25
CA ASN A 4 -1.26 -26.99 20.43
C ASN A 4 -2.58 -26.21 20.21
N VAL A 5 -3.35 -26.61 19.20
CA VAL A 5 -4.66 -26.03 18.90
C VAL A 5 -5.71 -26.71 19.78
N PRO A 6 -6.57 -25.97 20.52
CA PRO A 6 -7.63 -26.55 21.31
C PRO A 6 -8.53 -27.50 20.49
N PRO A 7 -9.03 -28.61 21.06
CA PRO A 7 -9.85 -29.58 20.33
C PRO A 7 -11.08 -28.98 19.65
N GLU A 8 -11.72 -27.99 20.28
CA GLU A 8 -12.88 -27.28 19.71
C GLU A 8 -12.51 -26.49 18.47
N THR A 9 -11.42 -25.71 18.53
CA THR A 9 -10.87 -24.95 17.42
C THR A 9 -10.41 -25.87 16.28
N ALA A 10 -9.71 -26.97 16.61
CA ALA A 10 -9.30 -27.97 15.64
C ALA A 10 -10.51 -28.66 14.97
N GLY A 11 -11.56 -28.95 15.75
CA GLY A 11 -12.82 -29.51 15.25
C GLY A 11 -13.54 -28.57 14.29
N TYR A 12 -13.56 -27.27 14.58
CA TYR A 12 -14.12 -26.26 13.68
C TYR A 12 -13.35 -26.21 12.35
N PHE A 13 -12.02 -26.10 12.39
CA PHE A 13 -11.20 -26.15 11.16
C PHE A 13 -11.43 -27.44 10.36
N ALA A 14 -11.49 -28.59 11.04
CA ALA A 14 -11.78 -29.87 10.40
C ALA A 14 -13.16 -29.90 9.72
N SER A 15 -14.19 -29.28 10.31
CA SER A 15 -15.52 -29.16 9.69
C SER A 15 -15.54 -28.32 8.41
N LEU A 16 -14.57 -27.40 8.27
CA LEU A 16 -14.33 -26.60 7.07
C LEU A 16 -13.39 -27.29 6.07
N GLY A 17 -12.94 -28.52 6.36
CA GLY A 17 -11.97 -29.24 5.54
C GLY A 17 -10.54 -28.69 5.65
N ILE A 18 -10.25 -27.87 6.65
CA ILE A 18 -8.93 -27.26 6.88
C ILE A 18 -8.11 -28.19 7.77
N ALA A 19 -6.95 -28.62 7.26
CA ALA A 19 -6.03 -29.46 8.00
C ALA A 19 -5.34 -28.68 9.15
N GLY A 20 -5.13 -29.36 10.29
CA GLY A 20 -4.62 -28.72 11.51
C GLY A 20 -3.19 -28.17 11.40
N ASP A 21 -2.38 -28.71 10.48
CA ASP A 21 -1.05 -28.23 10.15
C ASP A 21 -1.07 -26.88 9.40
N LEU A 22 -2.16 -26.57 8.69
CA LEU A 22 -2.35 -25.29 8.01
C LEU A 22 -2.74 -24.16 8.98
N CYS A 23 -3.60 -24.45 9.97
CA CYS A 23 -4.11 -23.42 10.89
C CYS A 23 -3.24 -23.23 12.15
N GLY A 24 -2.44 -24.23 12.53
CA GLY A 24 -1.60 -24.19 13.73
C GLY A 24 -0.69 -22.95 13.85
N PRO A 25 0.06 -22.57 12.80
CA PRO A 25 0.91 -21.38 12.84
C PRO A 25 0.13 -20.07 13.05
N TYR A 26 -1.10 -19.97 12.51
CA TYR A 26 -1.97 -18.80 12.70
C TYR A 26 -2.43 -18.69 14.14
N TYR A 27 -2.85 -19.82 14.71
CA TYR A 27 -3.30 -19.91 16.08
C TYR A 27 -2.18 -19.56 17.08
N GLU A 28 -0.96 -20.09 16.88
CA GLU A 28 0.19 -19.76 17.72
C GLU A 28 0.56 -18.27 17.69
N ALA A 29 0.25 -17.59 16.59
CA ALA A 29 0.44 -16.15 16.44
C ALA A 29 -0.70 -15.31 17.02
N GLY A 30 -1.72 -15.95 17.61
CA GLY A 30 -2.87 -15.27 18.21
C GLY A 30 -3.88 -14.74 17.18
N VAL A 31 -3.82 -15.22 15.93
CA VAL A 31 -4.79 -14.86 14.89
C VAL A 31 -6.12 -15.54 15.20
N SER A 32 -7.22 -14.81 15.05
CA SER A 32 -8.56 -15.37 15.29
C SER A 32 -8.89 -16.50 14.31
N VAL A 33 -9.90 -17.30 14.65
CA VAL A 33 -10.37 -18.38 13.77
C VAL A 33 -10.93 -17.78 12.47
N GLU A 34 -11.71 -16.71 12.57
CA GLU A 34 -12.30 -16.01 11.44
C GLU A 34 -11.23 -15.45 10.49
N GLU A 35 -10.22 -14.77 11.03
CA GLU A 35 -9.09 -14.26 10.23
C GLU A 35 -8.27 -15.40 9.62
N THR A 36 -8.02 -16.47 10.38
CA THR A 36 -7.30 -17.65 9.87
C THR A 36 -8.02 -18.25 8.67
N VAL A 37 -9.34 -18.43 8.76
CA VAL A 37 -10.16 -18.91 7.63
C VAL A 37 -10.09 -17.93 6.45
N ALA A 38 -10.17 -16.62 6.70
CA ALA A 38 -10.05 -15.61 5.65
C ALA A 38 -8.71 -15.67 4.93
N TYR A 39 -7.59 -15.72 5.66
CA TYR A 39 -6.25 -15.83 5.07
C TYR A 39 -6.08 -17.11 4.26
N LEU A 40 -6.53 -18.25 4.80
CA LEU A 40 -6.43 -19.54 4.12
C LEU A 40 -7.29 -19.60 2.85
N ASN A 41 -8.50 -19.05 2.89
CA ASN A 41 -9.38 -18.97 1.71
C ASN A 41 -8.79 -18.07 0.62
N SER A 42 -8.07 -17.01 1.00
CA SER A 42 -7.32 -16.16 0.07
C SER A 42 -5.97 -16.75 -0.36
N GLY A 43 -5.63 -17.96 0.11
CA GLY A 43 -4.38 -18.65 -0.25
C GLY A 43 -3.13 -18.04 0.37
N PHE A 44 -3.27 -17.20 1.40
CA PHE A 44 -2.12 -16.69 2.14
C PHE A 44 -1.56 -17.76 3.09
N THR A 45 -0.25 -17.72 3.29
CA THR A 45 0.47 -18.60 4.21
C THR A 45 0.80 -17.86 5.48
N ALA A 46 1.00 -18.59 6.57
CA ALA A 46 1.41 -18.03 7.84
C ALA A 46 2.65 -17.14 7.68
N ASP A 47 3.69 -17.62 6.99
CA ASP A 47 4.93 -16.88 6.74
C ASP A 47 4.70 -15.52 6.07
N ARG A 48 3.70 -15.41 5.20
CA ARG A 48 3.35 -14.14 4.55
C ARG A 48 2.64 -13.16 5.49
N ILE A 49 1.80 -13.67 6.39
CA ILE A 49 1.01 -12.82 7.30
C ILE A 49 1.78 -12.45 8.57
N MET A 50 2.69 -13.30 9.04
CA MET A 50 3.32 -13.16 10.37
C MET A 50 4.09 -11.86 10.57
N PRO A 51 4.81 -11.31 9.59
CA PRO A 51 5.44 -10.00 9.75
C PRO A 51 4.44 -8.90 10.12
N TYR A 52 3.25 -8.92 9.51
CA TYR A 52 2.19 -7.95 9.80
C TYR A 52 1.55 -8.18 11.17
N VAL A 53 1.23 -9.43 11.51
CA VAL A 53 0.63 -9.78 12.81
C VAL A 53 1.58 -9.43 13.96
N ARG A 54 2.86 -9.74 13.84
CA ARG A 54 3.89 -9.38 14.84
C ARG A 54 4.07 -7.88 14.99
N ALA A 55 3.78 -7.11 13.95
CA ALA A 55 3.77 -5.66 13.98
C ALA A 55 2.47 -5.07 14.54
N GLY A 56 1.50 -5.90 14.94
CA GLY A 56 0.22 -5.45 15.51
C GLY A 56 -0.74 -4.84 14.49
N VAL A 57 -0.55 -5.13 13.19
CA VAL A 57 -1.41 -4.60 12.13
C VAL A 57 -2.79 -5.26 12.21
N PRO A 58 -3.91 -4.49 12.17
CA PRO A 58 -5.26 -5.06 12.19
C PRO A 58 -5.50 -6.00 11.00
N GLY A 59 -6.24 -7.11 11.19
CA GLY A 59 -6.41 -8.13 10.14
C GLY A 59 -6.97 -7.61 8.80
N ASN A 60 -7.91 -6.66 8.84
CA ASN A 60 -8.42 -6.02 7.61
C ASN A 60 -7.32 -5.24 6.85
N ASP A 61 -6.41 -4.60 7.58
CA ASP A 61 -5.29 -3.86 6.98
C ASP A 61 -4.24 -4.85 6.43
N VAL A 62 -3.98 -5.95 7.15
CA VAL A 62 -3.13 -7.04 6.66
C VAL A 62 -3.67 -7.59 5.34
N MET A 63 -4.96 -7.90 5.29
CA MET A 63 -5.64 -8.34 4.06
C MET A 63 -5.47 -7.33 2.92
N ALA A 64 -5.69 -6.04 3.18
CA ALA A 64 -5.53 -5.00 2.15
C ALA A 64 -4.10 -4.98 1.56
N TYR A 65 -3.06 -5.09 2.39
CA TYR A 65 -1.69 -5.16 1.91
C TYR A 65 -1.41 -6.46 1.13
N LEU A 66 -1.88 -7.60 1.62
CA LEU A 66 -1.66 -8.89 0.98
C LEU A 66 -2.40 -9.02 -0.36
N ASP A 67 -3.64 -8.55 -0.44
CA ASP A 67 -4.45 -8.52 -1.67
C ASP A 67 -3.83 -7.61 -2.72
N ALA A 68 -3.23 -6.49 -2.31
CA ALA A 68 -2.45 -5.64 -3.20
C ALA A 68 -1.13 -6.30 -3.66
N GLY A 69 -0.70 -7.39 -3.00
CA GLY A 69 0.59 -8.03 -3.25
C GLY A 69 1.78 -7.31 -2.61
N ALA A 70 1.53 -6.45 -1.61
CA ALA A 70 2.57 -5.73 -0.90
C ALA A 70 3.30 -6.65 0.10
N PRO A 71 4.63 -6.83 -0.01
CA PRO A 71 5.40 -7.47 1.04
C PRO A 71 5.55 -6.54 2.25
N TYR A 72 5.72 -7.11 3.44
CA TYR A 72 5.76 -6.36 4.70
C TYR A 72 6.78 -5.22 4.68
N ASP A 73 8.00 -5.45 4.20
CA ASP A 73 9.05 -4.41 4.16
C ASP A 73 8.66 -3.18 3.32
N ARG A 74 7.80 -3.37 2.32
CA ARG A 74 7.29 -2.28 1.47
C ARG A 74 6.07 -1.59 2.10
N ALA A 75 5.28 -2.33 2.87
CA ALA A 75 4.16 -1.79 3.64
C ALA A 75 4.61 -1.06 4.91
N LYS A 76 5.73 -1.49 5.50
CA LYS A 76 6.23 -1.02 6.80
C LYS A 76 6.31 0.52 6.92
N PRO A 77 6.84 1.28 5.95
CA PRO A 77 6.89 2.74 6.07
C PRO A 77 5.51 3.39 6.22
N TYR A 78 4.48 2.82 5.60
CA TYR A 78 3.11 3.30 5.70
C TYR A 78 2.45 2.89 7.02
N ILE A 79 2.73 1.66 7.49
CA ILE A 79 2.29 1.17 8.79
C ILE A 79 2.90 2.02 9.91
N ASP A 80 4.22 2.25 9.88
CA ASP A 80 4.94 3.07 10.86
C ASP A 80 4.41 4.52 10.88
N ALA A 81 4.00 5.04 9.72
CA ALA A 81 3.39 6.36 9.58
C ALA A 81 1.87 6.36 9.80
N ASN A 82 1.29 5.25 10.27
CA ASN A 82 -0.13 5.05 10.55
C ASN A 82 -1.05 5.44 9.38
N LYS A 83 -0.65 5.13 8.15
CA LYS A 83 -1.44 5.41 6.95
C LYS A 83 -2.54 4.35 6.76
N PRO A 84 -3.75 4.76 6.34
CA PRO A 84 -4.81 3.80 6.04
C PRO A 84 -4.37 2.78 4.98
N ALA A 85 -4.51 1.49 5.26
CA ALA A 85 -4.05 0.44 4.35
C ALA A 85 -4.74 0.51 2.98
N ALA A 86 -6.02 0.87 2.91
CA ALA A 86 -6.73 1.05 1.65
C ALA A 86 -6.09 2.09 0.71
N ALA A 87 -5.47 3.14 1.27
CA ALA A 87 -4.76 4.16 0.49
C ALA A 87 -3.31 3.75 0.21
N ALA A 88 -2.64 3.14 1.19
CA ALA A 88 -1.21 2.83 1.14
C ALA A 88 -0.87 1.53 0.40
N ALA A 89 -1.73 0.50 0.47
CA ALA A 89 -1.45 -0.83 -0.07
C ALA A 89 -1.10 -0.85 -1.57
N PRO A 90 -1.79 -0.10 -2.46
CA PRO A 90 -1.40 -0.02 -3.87
C PRO A 90 0.02 0.57 -4.06
N TYR A 91 0.41 1.54 -3.23
CA TYR A 91 1.75 2.13 -3.29
C TYR A 91 2.81 1.20 -2.71
N ALA A 92 2.51 0.50 -1.61
CA ALA A 92 3.39 -0.51 -1.04
C ALA A 92 3.65 -1.67 -2.03
N ALA A 93 2.64 -2.06 -2.80
CA ALA A 93 2.75 -3.07 -3.86
C ALA A 93 3.49 -2.57 -5.12
N SER A 94 3.64 -1.26 -5.29
CA SER A 94 4.36 -0.69 -6.43
C SER A 94 5.87 -0.92 -6.34
N THR A 95 6.61 -0.54 -7.38
CA THR A 95 8.09 -0.51 -7.36
C THR A 95 8.66 0.83 -6.88
N PHE A 96 7.84 1.85 -6.67
CA PHE A 96 8.29 3.19 -6.32
C PHE A 96 8.66 3.30 -4.83
N PRO A 97 9.77 3.97 -4.46
CA PRO A 97 10.15 4.19 -3.07
C PRO A 97 9.03 4.83 -2.23
N ALA A 98 8.92 4.45 -0.95
CA ALA A 98 7.80 4.87 -0.10
C ALA A 98 7.82 6.39 0.20
N ASP A 99 9.00 6.99 0.32
CA ASP A 99 9.20 8.45 0.44
C ASP A 99 8.64 9.20 -0.77
N ARG A 100 8.82 8.66 -1.99
CA ARG A 100 8.21 9.22 -3.21
C ARG A 100 6.69 9.02 -3.26
N CYS A 101 6.16 8.02 -2.59
CA CYS A 101 4.72 7.73 -2.61
C CYS A 101 3.94 8.45 -1.50
N MET A 102 4.57 8.71 -0.35
CA MET A 102 3.92 9.24 0.85
C MET A 102 3.13 10.54 0.59
N PRO A 103 3.64 11.54 -0.17
CA PRO A 103 2.88 12.75 -0.44
C PRO A 103 1.57 12.50 -1.19
N PHE A 104 1.52 11.49 -2.05
CA PHE A 104 0.29 11.12 -2.74
C PHE A 104 -0.70 10.43 -1.81
N VAL A 105 -0.23 9.55 -0.93
CA VAL A 105 -1.07 8.93 0.12
C VAL A 105 -1.66 10.01 1.02
N ASP A 106 -0.84 10.97 1.44
CA ASP A 106 -1.25 12.08 2.30
C ASP A 106 -2.27 13.01 1.63
N ALA A 107 -2.12 13.23 0.32
CA ALA A 107 -3.06 13.99 -0.48
C ALA A 107 -4.32 13.19 -0.88
N GLY A 108 -4.44 11.91 -0.48
CA GLY A 108 -5.56 11.05 -0.89
C GLY A 108 -5.59 10.74 -2.39
N ILE A 109 -4.44 10.85 -3.06
CA ILE A 109 -4.29 10.60 -4.49
C ILE A 109 -4.03 9.11 -4.69
N GLY A 110 -4.92 8.42 -5.40
CA GLY A 110 -4.72 7.01 -5.77
C GLY A 110 -3.58 6.81 -6.78
N ILE A 111 -2.93 5.64 -6.71
CA ILE A 111 -1.72 5.35 -7.49
C ILE A 111 -1.91 5.51 -9.01
N THR A 112 -3.10 5.27 -9.54
CA THR A 112 -3.40 5.47 -10.97
C THR A 112 -3.15 6.90 -11.43
N LYS A 113 -3.49 7.91 -10.60
CA LYS A 113 -3.26 9.33 -10.90
C LYS A 113 -1.81 9.75 -10.64
N ALA A 114 -1.18 9.20 -9.61
CA ALA A 114 0.21 9.52 -9.25
C ALA A 114 1.24 8.88 -10.20
N ARG A 115 0.95 7.68 -10.72
CA ARG A 115 1.91 6.86 -11.49
C ARG A 115 2.56 7.60 -12.66
N PRO A 116 1.85 8.39 -13.49
CA PRO A 116 2.50 9.19 -14.53
C PRO A 116 3.57 10.12 -13.97
N PHE A 117 3.30 10.83 -12.88
CA PHE A 117 4.26 11.76 -12.26
C PHE A 117 5.48 11.03 -11.68
N LEU A 118 5.25 9.88 -11.03
CA LEU A 118 6.31 9.02 -10.53
C LEU A 118 7.23 8.53 -11.66
N LEU A 119 6.65 8.11 -12.80
CA LEU A 119 7.36 7.66 -14.00
C LEU A 119 8.14 8.79 -14.69
N PHE A 120 7.59 10.00 -14.71
CA PHE A 120 8.27 11.20 -15.22
C PHE A 120 9.28 11.77 -14.24
N ASP A 121 9.55 11.10 -13.12
CA ASP A 121 10.47 11.56 -12.07
C ASP A 121 10.16 12.99 -11.58
N ILE A 122 8.87 13.35 -11.53
CA ILE A 122 8.43 14.62 -10.96
C ILE A 122 8.45 14.49 -9.44
N PRO A 123 9.03 15.45 -8.69
CA PRO A 123 8.97 15.48 -7.23
C PRO A 123 7.53 15.41 -6.74
N SER A 124 7.27 14.56 -5.75
CA SER A 124 5.90 14.18 -5.39
C SER A 124 5.10 15.32 -4.74
N ASP A 125 5.78 16.23 -4.05
CA ASP A 125 5.23 17.50 -3.55
C ASP A 125 4.71 18.39 -4.69
N GLN A 126 5.49 18.55 -5.76
CA GLN A 126 5.07 19.27 -6.96
C GLN A 126 3.97 18.54 -7.72
N ALA A 127 4.07 17.21 -7.83
CA ALA A 127 3.09 16.39 -8.52
C ALA A 127 1.69 16.51 -7.91
N VAL A 128 1.58 16.60 -6.58
CA VAL A 128 0.30 16.85 -5.89
C VAL A 128 -0.34 18.14 -6.38
N VAL A 129 0.44 19.22 -6.51
CA VAL A 129 -0.03 20.53 -7.02
C VAL A 129 -0.52 20.43 -8.47
N TYR A 130 0.25 19.77 -9.34
CA TYR A 130 -0.14 19.58 -10.73
C TYR A 130 -1.42 18.75 -10.86
N ILE A 131 -1.54 17.64 -10.12
CA ILE A 131 -2.73 16.79 -10.11
C ILE A 131 -3.95 17.57 -9.64
N ALA A 132 -3.81 18.37 -8.57
CA ALA A 132 -4.89 19.20 -8.04
C ALA A 132 -5.40 20.24 -9.06
N ASN A 133 -4.53 20.69 -9.97
CA ASN A 133 -4.86 21.65 -11.02
C ASN A 133 -5.15 21.00 -12.39
N GLY A 134 -5.28 19.67 -12.45
CA GLY A 134 -5.58 18.96 -13.70
C GLY A 134 -4.46 19.02 -14.75
N VAL A 135 -3.25 19.41 -14.36
CA VAL A 135 -2.07 19.39 -15.23
C VAL A 135 -1.59 17.95 -15.35
N THR A 136 -1.26 17.49 -16.56
CA THR A 136 -0.73 16.13 -16.77
C THR A 136 0.79 16.10 -16.58
N ALA A 137 1.35 14.94 -16.25
CA ALA A 137 2.79 14.78 -16.04
C ALA A 137 3.64 15.22 -17.26
N SER A 138 3.17 14.99 -18.49
CA SER A 138 3.87 15.41 -19.71
C SER A 138 3.87 16.93 -19.91
N VAL A 139 2.85 17.64 -19.42
CA VAL A 139 2.79 19.11 -19.43
C VAL A 139 3.62 19.70 -18.30
N ALA A 140 3.63 19.05 -17.12
CA ALA A 140 4.40 19.49 -15.97
C ALA A 140 5.91 19.31 -16.15
N ARG A 141 6.37 18.22 -16.77
CA ARG A 141 7.80 17.85 -16.83
C ARG A 141 8.71 18.98 -17.35
N PRO A 142 8.40 19.68 -18.46
CA PRO A 142 9.23 20.78 -18.94
C PRO A 142 9.42 21.93 -17.94
N TYR A 143 8.44 22.22 -17.10
CA TYR A 143 8.54 23.26 -16.05
C TYR A 143 9.41 22.79 -14.90
N VAL A 144 9.28 21.52 -14.50
CA VAL A 144 10.15 20.88 -13.51
C VAL A 144 11.61 20.89 -13.98
N ASP A 145 11.85 20.57 -15.26
CA ASP A 145 13.19 20.62 -15.88
C ASP A 145 13.78 22.03 -15.87
N ALA A 146 12.94 23.05 -16.06
CA ALA A 146 13.33 24.45 -15.98
C ALA A 146 13.46 24.98 -14.54
N GLY A 147 13.20 24.15 -13.52
CA GLY A 147 13.26 24.54 -12.11
C GLY A 147 12.13 25.48 -11.68
N VAL A 148 11.04 25.55 -12.45
CA VAL A 148 9.88 26.39 -12.13
C VAL A 148 9.06 25.71 -11.02
N PRO A 149 8.79 26.39 -9.89
CA PRO A 149 7.93 25.87 -8.84
C PRO A 149 6.52 25.52 -9.36
N ALA A 150 5.89 24.47 -8.83
CA ALA A 150 4.65 23.93 -9.38
C ALA A 150 3.50 24.95 -9.40
N GLU A 151 3.39 25.79 -8.37
CA GLU A 151 2.38 26.84 -8.29
C GLU A 151 2.54 27.86 -9.41
N GLN A 152 3.79 28.29 -9.68
CA GLN A 152 4.09 29.20 -10.78
C GLN A 152 3.85 28.53 -12.12
N ALA A 153 4.30 27.29 -12.29
CA ALA A 153 4.13 26.52 -13.51
C ALA A 153 2.64 26.35 -13.87
N VAL A 154 1.78 26.11 -12.88
CA VAL A 154 0.32 26.04 -13.10
C VAL A 154 -0.23 27.35 -13.66
N GLU A 155 0.21 28.51 -13.15
CA GLU A 155 -0.21 29.81 -13.68
C GLU A 155 0.38 30.08 -15.07
N ASP A 156 1.64 29.71 -15.31
CA ASP A 156 2.28 29.83 -16.62
C ASP A 156 1.55 28.99 -17.67
N ILE A 157 1.18 27.74 -17.33
CA ILE A 157 0.39 26.85 -18.19
C ILE A 157 -0.95 27.49 -18.54
N LYS A 158 -1.67 28.05 -17.56
CA LYS A 158 -2.95 28.74 -17.81
C LYS A 158 -2.79 29.94 -18.75
N ASN A 159 -1.65 30.63 -18.67
CA ASN A 159 -1.34 31.81 -19.48
C ASN A 159 -0.57 31.51 -20.77
N ASN A 160 -0.30 30.23 -21.09
CA ASN A 160 0.51 29.79 -22.23
C ASN A 160 1.94 30.36 -22.23
N ILE A 161 2.52 30.59 -21.04
CA ILE A 161 3.91 31.03 -20.88
C ILE A 161 4.80 29.78 -20.88
N PRO A 162 5.72 29.60 -21.85
CA PRO A 162 6.56 28.41 -21.91
C PRO A 162 7.60 28.39 -20.77
N PRO A 163 8.09 27.21 -20.37
CA PRO A 163 9.08 27.07 -19.30
C PRO A 163 10.40 27.80 -19.62
N GLY A 164 11.01 28.40 -18.60
CA GLY A 164 12.31 29.08 -18.70
C GLY A 164 12.27 30.49 -19.29
N LYS A 165 11.13 31.19 -19.19
CA LYS A 165 10.94 32.56 -19.67
C LYS A 165 10.62 33.55 -18.57
#